data_AF-A0A5J4Z8F5-F1
#
_entry.id   AF-A0A5J4Z8F5-F1
#
_cell.length_a   1.000
_cell.length_b   1.000
_cell.length_c   1.000
_cell.angle_alpha   90.00
_cell.angle_beta   90.00
_cell.angle_gamma   90.00
#
_symmetry.space_group_name_H-M   'P 1'
#
loop_
_entity.id
_entity.type
_entity.pdbx_description
1 polymer ?
#
loop_
_entity_poly.entity_id
_entity_poly.type
_entity_poly.pdbx_seq_one_letter_code
_entity_poly.pdbx_strand_id
1 'polypeptide(L)'
;MEGRMSGVPTGHERDGHVNQVNVIFRDDDLQRSILGQESVNQENESTAPIAERVSDLFMALTEALDPAHVRVWQNQELVPTAEAVATFASPVMTFDREIYFDAYQLEADRHSAAMNAGPRVIGGSVVHMKVCGSTQDLLKTLAAKQCVPYGCAFLCDSQTSGRGRGANLWQSPHGCLTVSVLAHVPRVRAQSLPMVQYVAGIAVVNALRQVCRDRFPSTSALPRFSLKWPNDVLCGNIKIGGILTEATSSPAGGFDVFLGLGLNLSNHEPTTCVYDELRRITQEEKLAEASLALPPREEVLGVILAQLDTLHARMVRDGFGSLVDDYMSLARLRDLRVTVMGEANVSALTTSSDSVVCGTITGVDLDSGCLLVSIERQNGDGCESDYVIKLPPDINSFNQETATVHIKGTGC
;
A
#
# COMPACT_ATOMS: atom_id res chain seq x y z
N MET A 1 -0.64 62.04 7.26
CA MET A 1 0.07 60.76 7.45
C MET A 1 -0.92 59.76 8.00
N GLU A 2 -1.62 59.07 7.10
CA GLU A 2 -2.46 57.90 7.44
C GLU A 2 -2.22 56.88 6.33
N GLY A 3 -1.66 55.73 6.70
CA GLY A 3 -1.32 54.65 5.77
C GLY A 3 -2.54 53.78 5.50
N ARG A 4 -2.95 53.71 4.23
CA ARG A 4 -3.91 52.73 3.72
C ARG A 4 -3.25 51.35 3.66
N MET A 5 -3.82 50.39 4.39
CA MET A 5 -3.60 48.96 4.17
C MET A 5 -4.14 48.59 2.78
N SER A 6 -3.26 48.11 1.89
CA SER A 6 -3.65 47.46 0.64
C SER A 6 -3.90 45.97 0.90
N GLY A 7 -5.11 45.53 0.59
CA GLY A 7 -5.67 44.24 0.93
C GLY A 7 -4.95 43.04 0.33
N VAL A 8 -4.99 41.95 1.10
CA VAL A 8 -4.77 40.58 0.65
C VAL A 8 -5.82 40.24 -0.41
N PRO A 9 -5.47 39.69 -1.58
CA PRO A 9 -6.46 39.18 -2.51
C PRO A 9 -7.09 37.91 -1.92
N THR A 10 -8.29 38.05 -1.35
CA THR A 10 -9.20 36.92 -1.10
C THR A 10 -9.86 36.55 -2.42
N GLY A 11 -9.17 35.72 -3.21
CA GLY A 11 -9.68 35.16 -4.45
C GLY A 11 -9.36 33.68 -4.49
N HIS A 12 -10.28 32.85 -3.98
CA HIS A 12 -10.35 31.45 -4.40
C HIS A 12 -10.84 31.44 -5.85
N GLU A 13 -9.90 31.52 -6.80
CA GLU A 13 -10.14 31.02 -8.14
C GLU A 13 -10.29 29.50 -8.04
N ARG A 14 -11.56 29.07 -8.06
CA ARG A 14 -11.97 27.71 -8.36
C ARG A 14 -11.59 27.42 -9.80
N ASP A 15 -10.36 26.97 -10.01
CA ASP A 15 -9.98 26.44 -11.31
C ASP A 15 -10.60 25.05 -11.47
N GLY A 16 -11.48 24.93 -12.47
CA GLY A 16 -12.31 23.77 -12.75
C GLY A 16 -11.52 22.58 -13.29
N HIS A 17 -10.74 21.92 -12.43
CA HIS A 17 -10.13 20.64 -12.78
C HIS A 17 -11.18 19.53 -12.68
N VAL A 18 -11.78 19.26 -13.84
CA VAL A 18 -12.65 18.12 -14.17
C VAL A 18 -12.21 16.84 -13.43
N ASN A 19 -13.03 16.36 -12.49
CA ASN A 19 -12.78 15.16 -11.67
C ASN A 19 -13.11 13.88 -12.43
N GLN A 20 -12.50 13.62 -13.58
CA GLN A 20 -12.79 12.38 -14.31
C GLN A 20 -12.45 11.15 -13.45
N VAL A 21 -13.45 10.30 -13.23
CA VAL A 21 -13.36 9.00 -12.54
C VAL A 21 -13.57 7.93 -13.59
N ASN A 22 -12.60 7.03 -13.76
CA ASN A 22 -12.69 5.89 -14.66
C ASN A 22 -12.77 4.61 -13.81
N VAL A 23 -13.90 3.91 -13.87
CA VAL A 23 -14.05 2.58 -13.29
C VAL A 23 -13.67 1.56 -14.37
N ILE A 24 -12.71 0.68 -14.10
CA ILE A 24 -12.12 -0.22 -15.09
C ILE A 24 -12.21 -1.65 -14.54
N PHE A 25 -12.89 -2.51 -15.28
CA PHE A 25 -13.02 -3.94 -14.97
C PHE A 25 -12.42 -4.82 -16.06
N ARG A 26 -11.88 -5.98 -15.67
CA ARG A 26 -11.60 -7.10 -16.57
C ARG A 26 -12.62 -8.21 -16.30
N ASP A 27 -13.32 -8.67 -17.34
CA ASP A 27 -14.49 -9.57 -17.22
C ASP A 27 -14.22 -10.84 -16.40
N ASP A 28 -13.10 -11.53 -16.62
CA ASP A 28 -12.75 -12.77 -15.90
C ASP A 28 -12.50 -12.55 -14.40
N ASP A 29 -11.99 -11.37 -14.03
CA ASP A 29 -11.64 -11.05 -12.64
C ASP A 29 -12.82 -10.43 -11.89
N LEU A 30 -13.73 -9.77 -12.61
CA LEU A 30 -15.01 -9.30 -12.09
C LEU A 30 -15.87 -10.48 -11.61
N GLN A 31 -15.94 -11.56 -12.41
CA GLN A 31 -16.59 -12.82 -12.02
C GLN A 31 -15.98 -13.38 -10.72
N ARG A 32 -14.64 -13.49 -10.64
CA ARG A 32 -13.96 -14.11 -9.48
C ARG A 32 -14.02 -13.26 -8.21
N SER A 33 -13.86 -11.95 -8.31
CA SER A 33 -13.90 -11.01 -7.19
C SER A 33 -15.30 -10.94 -6.55
N ILE A 34 -16.35 -10.99 -7.37
CA ILE A 34 -17.74 -11.01 -6.92
C ILE A 34 -18.14 -12.37 -6.33
N LEU A 35 -17.78 -13.47 -7.02
CA LEU A 35 -18.10 -14.83 -6.55
C LEU A 35 -17.31 -15.22 -5.29
N GLY A 36 -16.15 -14.62 -5.02
CA GLY A 36 -15.40 -14.82 -3.78
C GLY A 36 -16.08 -14.29 -2.52
N GLN A 37 -17.14 -13.48 -2.64
CA GLN A 37 -17.98 -13.04 -1.52
C GLN A 37 -19.13 -14.00 -1.20
N GLU A 38 -19.50 -14.88 -2.13
CA GLU A 38 -20.56 -15.86 -1.94
C GLU A 38 -19.93 -17.22 -1.61
N SER A 39 -20.44 -17.86 -0.55
CA SER A 39 -20.02 -19.22 -0.20
C SER A 39 -20.27 -20.11 -1.41
N VAL A 40 -19.22 -20.75 -1.92
CA VAL A 40 -19.26 -21.62 -3.11
C VAL A 40 -20.33 -22.71 -2.93
N ASN A 41 -21.53 -22.46 -3.45
CA ASN A 41 -22.44 -23.49 -3.90
C ASN A 41 -22.42 -23.41 -5.43
N GLN A 42 -21.68 -24.34 -6.03
CA GLN A 42 -21.70 -24.56 -7.47
C GLN A 42 -23.12 -24.92 -7.93
N GLU A 43 -23.44 -24.55 -9.17
CA GLU A 43 -24.70 -24.79 -9.92
C GLU A 43 -25.70 -23.60 -9.96
N ASN A 44 -25.29 -22.46 -10.52
CA ASN A 44 -26.07 -21.66 -11.50
C ASN A 44 -25.35 -20.33 -11.79
N GLU A 45 -24.50 -20.29 -12.81
CA GLU A 45 -23.89 -19.05 -13.31
C GLU A 45 -24.91 -18.25 -14.10
N SER A 46 -25.62 -17.33 -13.45
CA SER A 46 -26.26 -16.20 -14.14
C SER A 46 -25.32 -14.99 -14.07
N THR A 47 -25.17 -14.26 -15.18
CA THR A 47 -24.36 -13.04 -15.27
C THR A 47 -25.03 -11.80 -14.65
N ALA A 48 -26.29 -11.91 -14.24
CA ALA A 48 -27.09 -10.84 -13.64
C ALA A 48 -26.53 -10.25 -12.31
N PRO A 49 -26.00 -11.04 -11.35
CA PRO A 49 -25.47 -10.54 -10.08
C PRO A 49 -24.24 -9.64 -10.25
N ILE A 50 -23.49 -9.85 -11.34
CA ILE A 50 -22.29 -9.08 -11.66
C ILE A 50 -22.64 -7.71 -12.22
N ALA A 51 -23.58 -7.68 -13.17
CA ALA A 51 -24.08 -6.44 -13.75
C ALA A 51 -24.73 -5.55 -12.66
N GLU A 52 -25.46 -6.16 -11.72
CA GLU A 52 -26.09 -5.45 -10.60
C GLU A 52 -25.05 -4.83 -9.66
N ARG A 53 -24.00 -5.55 -9.28
CA ARG A 53 -22.91 -5.02 -8.41
C ARG A 53 -22.05 -3.95 -9.10
N VAL A 54 -21.79 -4.08 -10.40
CA VAL A 54 -21.16 -3.02 -11.19
C VAL A 54 -22.04 -1.76 -11.18
N SER A 55 -23.36 -1.94 -11.34
CA SER A 55 -24.32 -0.85 -11.25
C SER A 55 -24.35 -0.23 -9.86
N ASP A 56 -24.30 -1.01 -8.78
CA ASP A 56 -24.29 -0.50 -7.41
C ASP A 56 -23.02 0.29 -7.11
N LEU A 57 -21.85 -0.21 -7.52
CA LEU A 57 -20.59 0.54 -7.40
C LEU A 57 -20.65 1.84 -8.20
N PHE A 58 -21.19 1.79 -9.42
CA PHE A 58 -21.39 2.97 -10.25
C PHE A 58 -22.29 3.99 -9.55
N MET A 59 -23.47 3.57 -9.09
CA MET A 59 -24.43 4.43 -8.39
C MET A 59 -23.82 5.05 -7.15
N ALA A 60 -23.10 4.25 -6.35
CA ALA A 60 -22.41 4.74 -5.16
C ALA A 60 -21.29 5.75 -5.48
N LEU A 61 -20.55 5.53 -6.57
CA LEU A 61 -19.55 6.47 -7.06
C LEU A 61 -20.18 7.77 -7.57
N THR A 62 -21.27 7.70 -8.33
CA THR A 62 -22.02 8.89 -8.79
C THR A 62 -22.76 9.62 -7.67
N GLU A 63 -23.04 8.97 -6.54
CA GLU A 63 -23.60 9.65 -5.37
C GLU A 63 -22.50 10.31 -4.54
N ALA A 64 -21.35 9.64 -4.39
CA ALA A 64 -20.20 10.15 -3.64
C ALA A 64 -19.42 11.24 -4.40
N LEU A 65 -19.49 11.23 -5.72
CA LEU A 65 -18.76 12.09 -6.65
C LEU A 65 -19.75 12.66 -7.66
N ASP A 66 -19.49 13.83 -8.23
CA ASP A 66 -20.39 14.42 -9.24
C ASP A 66 -20.60 13.47 -10.44
N PRO A 67 -21.84 13.02 -10.72
CA PRO A 67 -22.15 12.06 -11.79
C PRO A 67 -21.64 12.47 -13.17
N ALA A 68 -21.57 13.77 -13.44
CA ALA A 68 -21.08 14.31 -14.71
C ALA A 68 -19.64 13.86 -15.03
N HIS A 69 -18.87 13.48 -14.00
CA HIS A 69 -17.48 13.13 -14.10
C HIS A 69 -17.16 11.63 -13.98
N VAL A 70 -18.16 10.76 -13.78
CA VAL A 70 -17.93 9.30 -13.70
C VAL A 70 -18.04 8.66 -15.08
N ARG A 71 -17.08 7.79 -15.43
CA ARG A 71 -17.05 6.98 -16.66
C ARG A 71 -16.75 5.53 -16.28
N VAL A 72 -17.47 4.59 -16.87
CA VAL A 72 -17.29 3.15 -16.62
C VAL A 72 -16.79 2.48 -17.88
N TRP A 73 -15.75 1.68 -17.73
CA TRP A 73 -15.08 0.95 -18.80
C TRP A 73 -15.11 -0.54 -18.49
N GLN A 74 -15.64 -1.32 -19.44
CA GLN A 74 -15.69 -2.77 -19.39
C GLN A 74 -15.17 -3.31 -20.73
N ASN A 75 -14.29 -4.32 -20.71
CA ASN A 75 -13.72 -4.91 -21.93
C ASN A 75 -13.23 -3.90 -22.94
N GLN A 76 -12.47 -2.93 -22.46
CA GLN A 76 -11.92 -1.89 -23.31
C GLN A 76 -12.92 -0.87 -23.89
N GLU A 77 -14.22 -1.04 -23.66
CA GLU A 77 -15.29 -0.19 -24.20
C GLU A 77 -15.92 0.67 -23.10
N LEU A 78 -16.34 1.88 -23.47
CA LEU A 78 -17.09 2.76 -22.57
C LEU A 78 -18.52 2.21 -22.44
N VAL A 79 -18.93 1.88 -21.21
CA VAL A 79 -20.31 1.43 -20.94
C VAL A 79 -21.24 2.66 -21.07
N PRO A 80 -22.23 2.65 -21.98
CA PRO A 80 -23.18 3.75 -22.10
C PRO A 80 -24.07 3.81 -20.85
N THR A 81 -23.96 4.85 -20.05
CA THR A 81 -24.89 5.12 -18.94
C THR A 81 -25.96 6.11 -19.40
N ALA A 82 -27.21 5.94 -18.93
CA ALA A 82 -28.39 6.66 -19.43
C ALA A 82 -28.32 8.20 -19.28
N GLU A 83 -27.37 8.72 -18.51
CA GLU A 83 -27.19 10.16 -18.24
C GLU A 83 -25.85 10.74 -18.73
N ALA A 84 -24.90 9.93 -19.22
CA ALA A 84 -23.54 10.40 -19.55
C ALA A 84 -23.35 10.88 -21.00
N VAL A 85 -24.42 11.18 -21.73
CA VAL A 85 -24.35 11.73 -23.10
C VAL A 85 -24.55 13.23 -23.08
N ALA A 86 -23.56 13.99 -22.59
CA ALA A 86 -23.32 15.36 -23.05
C ALA A 86 -21.96 15.90 -22.59
N THR A 87 -21.11 16.19 -23.58
CA THR A 87 -20.01 17.18 -23.53
C THR A 87 -18.82 16.92 -22.60
N PHE A 88 -17.85 16.14 -23.07
CA PHE A 88 -16.43 16.49 -22.95
C PHE A 88 -15.69 15.99 -24.21
N ALA A 89 -14.71 16.77 -24.69
CA ALA A 89 -13.77 16.32 -25.73
C ALA A 89 -13.04 15.06 -25.24
N SER A 90 -12.76 14.14 -26.17
CA SER A 90 -12.17 12.80 -25.98
C SER A 90 -11.44 12.60 -24.64
N PRO A 91 -11.81 11.59 -23.82
CA PRO A 91 -11.16 11.36 -22.53
C PRO A 91 -9.68 11.01 -22.76
N VAL A 92 -8.77 11.88 -22.33
CA VAL A 92 -7.36 11.49 -22.20
C VAL A 92 -7.26 10.68 -20.91
N MET A 93 -7.38 9.36 -21.04
CA MET A 93 -6.99 8.45 -19.97
C MET A 93 -5.51 8.69 -19.64
N THR A 94 -5.22 9.18 -18.43
CA THR A 94 -3.84 9.27 -17.91
C THR A 94 -3.35 7.92 -17.38
N PHE A 95 -4.23 6.92 -17.30
CA PHE A 95 -3.94 5.56 -16.87
C PHE A 95 -4.02 4.61 -18.08
N ASP A 96 -2.90 3.97 -18.40
CA ASP A 96 -2.82 2.96 -19.44
C ASP A 96 -3.21 1.57 -18.91
N ARG A 97 -4.45 1.19 -19.17
CA ARG A 97 -5.03 -0.08 -18.73
C ARG A 97 -4.36 -1.31 -19.37
N GLU A 98 -3.85 -1.19 -20.59
CA GLU A 98 -3.25 -2.34 -21.30
C GLU A 98 -1.92 -2.67 -20.62
N ILE A 99 -1.08 -1.65 -20.41
CA ILE A 99 0.16 -1.80 -19.65
C ILE A 99 -0.10 -2.39 -18.26
N TYR A 100 -1.13 -1.91 -17.55
CA TYR A 100 -1.49 -2.43 -16.23
C TYR A 100 -1.87 -3.91 -16.25
N PHE A 101 -2.84 -4.30 -17.07
CA PHE A 101 -3.36 -5.67 -17.07
C PHE A 101 -2.36 -6.67 -17.66
N ASP A 102 -1.55 -6.27 -18.64
CA ASP A 102 -0.48 -7.11 -19.18
C ASP A 102 0.59 -7.38 -18.11
N ALA A 103 1.02 -6.35 -17.37
CA ALA A 103 1.99 -6.50 -16.29
C ALA A 103 1.42 -7.34 -15.12
N TYR A 104 0.17 -7.09 -14.73
CA TYR A 104 -0.53 -7.88 -13.71
C TYR A 104 -0.62 -9.35 -14.11
N GLN A 105 -1.04 -9.65 -15.35
CA GLN A 105 -1.19 -11.02 -15.83
C GLN A 105 0.16 -11.74 -15.93
N LEU A 106 1.18 -11.08 -16.48
CA LEU A 106 2.52 -11.65 -16.58
C LEU A 106 3.07 -12.02 -15.20
N GLU A 107 2.92 -11.14 -14.22
CA GLU A 107 3.39 -11.39 -12.86
C GLU A 107 2.55 -12.44 -12.13
N ALA A 108 1.24 -12.43 -12.35
CA ALA A 108 0.33 -13.46 -11.87
C ALA A 108 0.78 -14.84 -12.36
N ASP A 109 1.03 -15.01 -13.67
CA ASP A 109 1.40 -16.31 -14.25
C ASP A 109 2.72 -16.86 -13.73
N ARG A 110 3.69 -16.00 -13.40
CA ARG A 110 4.95 -16.41 -12.74
C ARG A 110 4.70 -17.10 -11.39
N HIS A 111 3.66 -16.67 -10.67
CA HIS A 111 3.31 -17.19 -9.34
C HIS A 111 2.25 -18.31 -9.39
N SER A 112 1.42 -18.34 -10.44
CA SER A 112 0.41 -19.39 -10.67
C SER A 112 1.04 -20.78 -10.83
N ALA A 113 2.20 -20.88 -11.49
CA ALA A 113 2.89 -22.15 -11.67
C ALA A 113 3.59 -22.66 -10.39
N ALA A 114 3.90 -21.75 -9.45
CA ALA A 114 4.67 -22.06 -8.24
C ALA A 114 3.78 -22.41 -7.04
N MET A 115 2.51 -22.02 -7.04
CA MET A 115 1.59 -22.25 -5.92
C MET A 115 0.22 -22.66 -6.43
N ASN A 116 -0.41 -23.65 -5.77
CA ASN A 116 -1.86 -23.88 -5.83
C ASN A 116 -2.60 -22.67 -5.23
N ALA A 117 -2.47 -21.51 -5.86
CA ALA A 117 -3.13 -20.28 -5.48
C ALA A 117 -4.63 -20.46 -5.77
N GLY A 118 -5.46 -20.11 -4.79
CA GLY A 118 -6.91 -20.06 -4.99
C GLY A 118 -7.30 -19.00 -6.02
N PRO A 119 -8.60 -18.70 -6.17
CA PRO A 119 -9.03 -17.63 -7.04
C PRO A 119 -8.37 -16.30 -6.65
N ARG A 120 -7.90 -15.55 -7.65
CA ARG A 120 -7.33 -14.22 -7.46
C ARG A 120 -8.44 -13.24 -7.09
N VAL A 121 -8.15 -12.35 -6.14
CA VAL A 121 -9.13 -11.39 -5.60
C VAL A 121 -8.63 -9.95 -5.78
N ILE A 122 -7.35 -9.68 -5.53
CA ILE A 122 -6.78 -8.33 -5.52
C ILE A 122 -6.28 -7.91 -6.91
N GLY A 123 -6.65 -6.70 -7.36
CA GLY A 123 -6.12 -6.09 -8.58
C GLY A 123 -6.91 -6.39 -9.86
N GLY A 124 -7.99 -7.17 -9.77
CA GLY A 124 -8.88 -7.46 -10.89
C GLY A 124 -9.75 -6.28 -11.35
N SER A 125 -9.92 -5.27 -10.50
CA SER A 125 -10.69 -4.06 -10.81
C SER A 125 -9.98 -2.81 -10.28
N VAL A 126 -10.02 -1.74 -11.08
CA VAL A 126 -9.34 -0.47 -10.79
C VAL A 126 -10.32 0.68 -10.95
N VAL A 127 -10.44 1.53 -9.92
CA VAL A 127 -11.06 2.84 -10.00
C VAL A 127 -9.95 3.87 -10.09
N HIS A 128 -9.79 4.50 -11.26
CA HIS A 128 -8.82 5.56 -11.50
C HIS A 128 -9.47 6.94 -11.38
N MET A 129 -8.80 7.85 -10.70
CA MET A 129 -9.26 9.23 -10.51
C MET A 129 -8.12 10.20 -10.82
N LYS A 130 -8.42 11.31 -11.50
CA LYS A 130 -7.41 12.35 -11.71
C LYS A 130 -7.05 13.08 -10.41
N VAL A 131 -8.03 13.47 -9.62
CA VAL A 131 -7.84 14.17 -8.33
C VAL A 131 -8.84 13.63 -7.32
N CYS A 132 -8.41 13.42 -6.08
CA CYS A 132 -9.30 13.11 -4.97
C CYS A 132 -8.76 13.70 -3.66
N GLY A 133 -9.56 13.69 -2.58
CA GLY A 133 -9.05 14.01 -1.25
C GLY A 133 -8.03 12.97 -0.77
N SER A 134 -8.50 11.72 -0.65
CA SER A 134 -7.71 10.57 -0.22
C SER A 134 -8.35 9.31 -0.81
N THR A 135 -7.56 8.49 -1.51
CA THR A 135 -8.01 7.21 -2.11
C THR A 135 -8.59 6.29 -1.04
N GLN A 136 -7.98 6.24 0.14
CA GLN A 136 -8.40 5.39 1.24
C GLN A 136 -9.70 5.87 1.89
N ASP A 137 -9.93 7.18 1.98
CA ASP A 137 -11.16 7.73 2.55
C ASP A 137 -12.37 7.51 1.66
N LEU A 138 -12.19 7.73 0.35
CA LEU A 138 -13.22 7.42 -0.61
C LEU A 138 -13.56 5.93 -0.59
N LEU A 139 -12.53 5.07 -0.57
CA LEU A 139 -12.71 3.62 -0.49
C LEU A 139 -13.48 3.22 0.78
N LYS A 140 -13.15 3.75 1.95
CA LYS A 140 -13.88 3.50 3.21
C LYS A 140 -15.34 3.93 3.12
N THR A 141 -15.59 5.10 2.55
CA THR A 141 -16.94 5.65 2.38
C THR A 141 -17.81 4.74 1.51
N LEU A 142 -17.25 4.24 0.40
CA LEU A 142 -17.96 3.37 -0.53
C LEU A 142 -18.08 1.93 -0.01
N ALA A 143 -17.05 1.40 0.63
CA ALA A 143 -17.07 0.08 1.25
C ALA A 143 -18.14 -0.03 2.35
N ALA A 144 -18.40 1.06 3.09
CA ALA A 144 -19.47 1.11 4.08
C ALA A 144 -20.88 0.93 3.46
N LYS A 145 -21.05 1.22 2.16
CA LYS A 145 -22.27 0.96 1.38
C LYS A 145 -22.35 -0.48 0.84
N GLN A 146 -21.35 -1.32 1.11
CA GLN A 146 -21.25 -2.71 0.64
C GLN A 146 -21.28 -2.88 -0.89
N CYS A 147 -20.91 -1.83 -1.62
CA CYS A 147 -20.92 -1.79 -3.08
C CYS A 147 -19.54 -2.02 -3.70
N VAL A 148 -18.47 -2.01 -2.90
CA VAL A 148 -17.10 -2.19 -3.39
C VAL A 148 -16.71 -3.66 -3.26
N PRO A 149 -16.35 -4.34 -4.37
CA PRO A 149 -15.89 -5.72 -4.29
C PRO A 149 -14.50 -5.80 -3.65
N TYR A 150 -14.23 -6.92 -2.96
CA TYR A 150 -12.90 -7.17 -2.40
C TYR A 150 -11.84 -7.21 -3.49
N GLY A 151 -10.71 -6.60 -3.19
CA GLY A 151 -9.56 -6.49 -4.08
C GLY A 151 -9.63 -5.35 -5.09
N CYS A 152 -10.71 -4.56 -5.10
CA CYS A 152 -10.79 -3.36 -5.93
C CYS A 152 -9.74 -2.33 -5.50
N ALA A 153 -8.97 -1.84 -6.48
CA ALA A 153 -7.92 -0.85 -6.27
C ALA A 153 -8.40 0.55 -6.67
N PHE A 154 -8.24 1.53 -5.78
CA PHE A 154 -8.57 2.94 -6.00
C PHE A 154 -7.29 3.72 -6.22
N LEU A 155 -6.99 4.06 -7.47
CA LEU A 155 -5.81 4.80 -7.90
C LEU A 155 -6.15 6.28 -8.09
N CYS A 156 -5.25 7.17 -7.68
CA CYS A 156 -5.36 8.59 -7.99
C CYS A 156 -4.05 9.19 -8.51
N ASP A 157 -4.14 10.13 -9.47
CA ASP A 157 -2.97 10.89 -9.95
C ASP A 157 -2.50 11.93 -8.92
N SER A 158 -3.41 12.51 -8.13
CA SER A 158 -3.10 13.52 -7.11
C SER A 158 -4.11 13.54 -5.96
N GLN A 159 -3.61 13.40 -4.72
CA GLN A 159 -4.40 13.55 -3.50
C GLN A 159 -4.23 14.95 -2.91
N THR A 160 -5.34 15.63 -2.59
CA THR A 160 -5.32 16.95 -1.94
C THR A 160 -5.26 16.88 -0.42
N SER A 161 -5.62 15.73 0.16
CA SER A 161 -5.62 15.47 1.60
C SER A 161 -5.11 14.06 1.92
N GLY A 162 -4.01 13.66 1.27
CA GLY A 162 -3.38 12.36 1.46
C GLY A 162 -2.93 12.13 2.91
N ARG A 163 -3.10 10.91 3.41
CA ARG A 163 -2.81 10.55 4.81
C ARG A 163 -1.62 9.62 4.95
N GLY A 164 -0.85 9.83 6.01
CA GLY A 164 0.07 8.86 6.59
C GLY A 164 -0.45 8.34 7.93
N ARG A 165 0.41 7.64 8.68
CA ARG A 165 0.07 7.17 10.04
C ARG A 165 -0.05 8.33 11.03
N GLY A 166 -0.96 8.19 12.00
CA GLY A 166 -1.20 9.21 13.03
C GLY A 166 -1.64 10.54 12.40
N ALA A 167 -0.97 11.63 12.75
CA ALA A 167 -1.24 12.96 12.19
C ALA A 167 -0.39 13.30 10.95
N ASN A 168 0.39 12.34 10.42
CA ASN A 168 1.25 12.61 9.26
C ASN A 168 0.42 12.74 7.98
N LEU A 169 0.85 13.64 7.10
CA LEU A 169 0.28 13.81 5.77
C LEU A 169 1.13 13.06 4.73
N TRP A 170 0.48 12.52 3.71
CA TRP A 170 1.15 11.99 2.53
C TRP A 170 1.06 13.00 1.38
N GLN A 171 2.20 13.55 0.99
CA GLN A 171 2.30 14.42 -0.18
C GLN A 171 2.43 13.56 -1.44
N SER A 172 1.54 13.76 -2.41
CA SER A 172 1.52 13.02 -3.68
C SER A 172 1.67 13.97 -4.88
N PRO A 173 2.84 14.57 -5.10
CA PRO A 173 3.11 15.33 -6.32
C PRO A 173 3.02 14.42 -7.56
N HIS A 174 2.94 15.05 -8.74
CA HIS A 174 2.97 14.33 -10.01
C HIS A 174 4.21 13.43 -10.09
N GLY A 175 4.01 12.16 -10.45
CA GLY A 175 5.05 11.13 -10.44
C GLY A 175 4.99 10.17 -9.24
N CYS A 176 4.11 10.44 -8.28
CA CYS A 176 3.73 9.47 -7.25
C CYS A 176 2.74 8.43 -7.79
N LEU A 177 2.87 7.19 -7.33
CA LEU A 177 1.83 6.18 -7.38
C LEU A 177 1.07 6.20 -6.04
N THR A 178 -0.23 6.48 -6.07
CA THR A 178 -1.09 6.44 -4.87
C THR A 178 -2.31 5.56 -5.10
N VAL A 179 -2.39 4.44 -4.39
CA VAL A 179 -3.46 3.45 -4.55
C VAL A 179 -3.96 2.97 -3.19
N SER A 180 -5.26 2.72 -3.07
CA SER A 180 -5.85 2.04 -1.92
C SER A 180 -6.59 0.78 -2.32
N VAL A 181 -6.43 -0.31 -1.58
CA VAL A 181 -7.07 -1.60 -1.86
C VAL A 181 -7.92 -2.03 -0.67
N LEU A 182 -9.12 -2.55 -0.96
CA LEU A 182 -9.97 -3.19 0.05
C LEU A 182 -9.68 -4.69 0.08
N ALA A 183 -9.08 -5.20 1.14
CA ALA A 183 -8.84 -6.63 1.35
C ALA A 183 -9.76 -7.18 2.43
N HIS A 184 -10.01 -8.49 2.40
CA HIS A 184 -10.76 -9.19 3.44
C HIS A 184 -9.86 -10.21 4.13
N VAL A 185 -9.81 -10.14 5.47
CA VAL A 185 -9.03 -11.09 6.28
C VAL A 185 -9.97 -11.89 7.19
N PRO A 186 -10.27 -13.15 6.82
CA PRO A 186 -11.21 -13.97 7.56
C PRO A 186 -10.59 -14.53 8.85
N ARG A 187 -11.40 -14.68 9.90
CA ARG A 187 -11.11 -15.54 11.08
C ARG A 187 -9.78 -15.27 11.80
N VAL A 188 -9.27 -14.05 11.78
CA VAL A 188 -8.08 -13.62 12.56
C VAL A 188 -8.46 -12.85 13.82
N ARG A 189 -7.54 -12.78 14.79
CA ARG A 189 -7.68 -11.88 15.94
C ARG A 189 -7.33 -10.45 15.52
N ALA A 190 -7.99 -9.45 16.11
CA ALA A 190 -7.72 -8.03 15.81
C ALA A 190 -6.23 -7.66 15.98
N GLN A 191 -5.58 -8.23 16.99
CA GLN A 191 -4.15 -8.03 17.25
C GLN A 191 -3.24 -8.46 16.08
N SER A 192 -3.72 -9.33 15.18
CA SER A 192 -2.95 -9.84 14.05
C SER A 192 -2.98 -8.93 12.81
N LEU A 193 -3.86 -7.94 12.79
CA LEU A 193 -4.03 -7.01 11.66
C LEU A 193 -2.78 -6.22 11.26
N PRO A 194 -1.86 -5.85 12.19
CA PRO A 194 -0.62 -5.19 11.79
C PRO A 194 0.31 -6.04 10.92
N MET A 195 0.05 -7.33 10.73
CA MET A 195 0.82 -8.15 9.81
C MET A 195 0.43 -7.92 8.34
N VAL A 196 -0.76 -7.37 8.06
CA VAL A 196 -1.20 -7.12 6.67
C VAL A 196 -0.33 -6.04 6.01
N GLN A 197 0.09 -5.00 6.74
CA GLN A 197 1.07 -4.01 6.22
C GLN A 197 2.43 -4.64 5.90
N TYR A 198 2.84 -5.70 6.61
CA TYR A 198 4.10 -6.40 6.33
C TYR A 198 4.02 -7.17 5.02
N VAL A 199 2.89 -7.84 4.80
CA VAL A 199 2.57 -8.48 3.52
C VAL A 199 2.57 -7.49 2.37
N ALA A 200 1.92 -6.33 2.54
CA ALA A 200 1.96 -5.25 1.56
C ALA A 200 3.38 -4.72 1.32
N GLY A 201 4.20 -4.61 2.37
CA GLY A 201 5.60 -4.20 2.26
C GLY A 201 6.44 -5.18 1.45
N ILE A 202 6.27 -6.48 1.70
CA ILE A 202 6.93 -7.54 0.93
C ILE A 202 6.54 -7.42 -0.55
N ALA A 203 5.23 -7.32 -0.84
CA ALA A 203 4.70 -7.20 -2.20
C ALA A 203 5.30 -6.01 -2.95
N VAL A 204 5.33 -4.83 -2.31
CA VAL A 204 5.86 -3.62 -2.93
C VAL A 204 7.35 -3.74 -3.24
N VAL A 205 8.16 -4.20 -2.29
CA VAL A 205 9.61 -4.30 -2.50
C VAL A 205 9.96 -5.37 -3.53
N ASN A 206 9.29 -6.52 -3.49
CA ASN A 206 9.51 -7.57 -4.46
C ASN A 206 9.06 -7.14 -5.87
N ALA A 207 7.96 -6.41 -6.01
CA ALA A 207 7.50 -5.89 -7.30
C ALA A 207 8.47 -4.87 -7.89
N LEU A 208 8.96 -3.90 -7.09
CA LEU A 208 9.96 -2.93 -7.54
C LEU A 208 11.25 -3.62 -8.01
N ARG A 209 11.71 -4.64 -7.28
CA ARG A 209 12.85 -5.46 -7.69
C ARG A 209 12.59 -6.21 -8.98
N GLN A 210 11.38 -6.78 -9.13
CA GLN A 210 11.01 -7.56 -10.31
C GLN A 210 10.96 -6.69 -11.57
N VAL A 211 10.29 -5.54 -11.49
CA VAL A 211 10.21 -4.57 -12.60
C VAL A 211 11.61 -4.08 -12.99
N CYS A 212 12.46 -3.71 -12.03
CA CYS A 212 13.84 -3.30 -12.34
C CYS A 212 14.65 -4.46 -12.96
N ARG A 213 14.46 -5.71 -12.52
CA ARG A 213 15.16 -6.86 -13.11
C ARG A 213 14.72 -7.13 -14.55
N ASP A 214 13.41 -7.11 -14.82
CA ASP A 214 12.87 -7.34 -16.15
C ASP A 214 13.30 -6.23 -17.13
N ARG A 215 13.37 -4.98 -16.65
CA ARG A 215 13.79 -3.84 -17.47
C ARG A 215 15.29 -3.79 -17.73
N PHE A 216 16.09 -4.26 -16.77
CA PHE A 216 17.55 -4.23 -16.84
C PHE A 216 18.17 -5.63 -16.64
N PRO A 217 17.90 -6.60 -17.53
CA PRO A 217 18.32 -7.99 -17.32
C PRO A 217 19.85 -8.20 -17.39
N SER A 218 20.57 -7.27 -18.02
CA SER A 218 22.01 -7.36 -18.26
C SER A 218 22.87 -6.71 -17.17
N THR A 219 22.27 -6.09 -16.14
CA THR A 219 23.01 -5.44 -15.06
C THR A 219 22.72 -6.10 -13.71
N SER A 220 23.77 -6.26 -12.90
CA SER A 220 23.63 -6.61 -11.48
C SER A 220 23.43 -5.39 -10.59
N ALA A 221 23.65 -4.18 -11.12
CA ALA A 221 23.49 -2.93 -10.39
C ALA A 221 22.03 -2.48 -10.49
N LEU A 222 21.21 -2.89 -9.51
CA LEU A 222 19.82 -2.49 -9.37
C LEU A 222 19.62 -1.65 -8.10
N PRO A 223 18.61 -0.76 -8.08
CA PRO A 223 18.22 -0.02 -6.88
C PRO A 223 18.05 -0.94 -5.67
N ARG A 224 18.55 -0.50 -4.51
CA ARG A 224 18.46 -1.27 -3.26
C ARG A 224 17.15 -0.99 -2.54
N PHE A 225 16.09 -1.70 -2.92
CA PHE A 225 14.81 -1.62 -2.23
C PHE A 225 14.79 -2.43 -0.94
N SER A 226 14.24 -1.86 0.12
CA SER A 226 14.11 -2.49 1.44
C SER A 226 12.93 -1.90 2.21
N LEU A 227 12.61 -2.49 3.36
CA LEU A 227 11.62 -1.97 4.28
C LEU A 227 12.30 -1.30 5.48
N LYS A 228 11.63 -0.32 6.08
CA LYS A 228 11.91 0.15 7.44
C LYS A 228 10.69 -0.11 8.28
N TRP A 229 10.90 -0.78 9.40
CA TRP A 229 9.81 -1.13 10.29
C TRP A 229 9.06 0.13 10.79
N PRO A 230 7.72 0.09 10.86
CA PRO A 230 6.89 -1.06 10.48
C PRO A 230 6.43 -1.05 9.01
N ASN A 231 6.44 0.10 8.33
CA ASN A 231 5.59 0.30 7.14
C ASN A 231 6.17 1.24 6.06
N ASP A 232 7.46 1.59 6.15
CA ASP A 232 8.10 2.48 5.18
C ASP A 232 8.87 1.68 4.12
N VAL A 233 8.82 2.12 2.87
CA VAL A 233 9.59 1.57 1.76
C VAL A 233 10.78 2.47 1.49
N LEU A 234 11.97 1.88 1.46
CA LEU A 234 13.22 2.61 1.26
C LEU A 234 13.88 2.24 -0.07
N CYS A 235 14.58 3.22 -0.64
CA CYS A 235 15.58 3.01 -1.67
C CYS A 235 16.94 3.46 -1.11
N GLY A 236 17.88 2.52 -0.99
CA GLY A 236 19.05 2.71 -0.14
C GLY A 236 18.65 2.88 1.33
N ASN A 237 18.83 4.09 1.87
CA ASN A 237 18.39 4.46 3.23
C ASN A 237 17.33 5.58 3.23
N ILE A 238 16.90 6.05 2.05
CA ILE A 238 15.95 7.15 1.92
C ILE A 238 14.56 6.59 1.67
N LYS A 239 13.55 7.18 2.32
CA LYS A 239 12.16 6.79 2.14
C LYS A 239 11.68 7.19 0.74
N ILE A 240 11.16 6.22 0.01
CA ILE A 240 10.46 6.40 -1.27
C ILE A 240 8.97 6.08 -1.16
N GLY A 241 8.52 5.50 -0.05
CA GLY A 241 7.13 5.07 0.05
C GLY A 241 6.67 4.77 1.46
N GLY A 242 5.36 4.67 1.62
CA GLY A 242 4.73 4.32 2.88
C GLY A 242 3.45 3.51 2.65
N ILE A 243 3.16 2.67 3.64
CA ILE A 243 1.98 1.80 3.65
C ILE A 243 1.10 2.22 4.82
N LEU A 244 -0.18 2.46 4.56
CA LEU A 244 -1.18 2.75 5.58
C LEU A 244 -2.16 1.58 5.63
N THR A 245 -2.37 1.02 6.81
CA THR A 245 -3.34 -0.03 7.03
C THR A 245 -4.34 0.42 8.07
N GLU A 246 -5.61 0.39 7.71
CA GLU A 246 -6.73 0.59 8.61
C GLU A 246 -7.67 -0.60 8.47
N ALA A 247 -8.43 -0.92 9.52
CA ALA A 247 -9.34 -2.06 9.47
C ALA A 247 -10.65 -1.77 10.20
N THR A 248 -11.73 -2.39 9.74
CA THR A 248 -13.05 -2.39 10.38
C THR A 248 -13.55 -3.82 10.48
N SER A 249 -14.44 -4.09 11.44
CA SER A 249 -15.10 -5.40 11.50
C SER A 249 -15.93 -5.60 10.24
N SER A 250 -15.81 -6.77 9.61
CA SER A 250 -16.51 -7.09 8.38
C SER A 250 -17.90 -7.70 8.67
N PRO A 251 -18.97 -7.29 7.96
CA PRO A 251 -20.26 -7.98 8.01
C PRO A 251 -20.18 -9.45 7.59
N ALA A 252 -19.22 -9.81 6.73
CA ALA A 252 -18.94 -11.18 6.31
C ALA A 252 -18.16 -12.00 7.37
N GLY A 253 -17.85 -11.40 8.53
CA GLY A 253 -17.01 -11.96 9.59
C GLY A 253 -15.53 -11.69 9.36
N GLY A 254 -14.74 -11.58 10.41
CA GLY A 254 -13.34 -11.13 10.30
C GLY A 254 -13.25 -9.62 10.09
N PHE A 255 -12.30 -9.17 9.25
CA PHE A 255 -12.00 -7.74 9.09
C PHE A 255 -11.92 -7.31 7.62
N ASP A 256 -12.51 -6.17 7.32
CA ASP A 256 -12.26 -5.41 6.11
C ASP A 256 -11.03 -4.55 6.35
N VAL A 257 -10.01 -4.71 5.51
CA VAL A 257 -8.70 -4.07 5.65
C VAL A 257 -8.46 -3.14 4.48
N PHE A 258 -8.23 -1.86 4.77
CA PHE A 258 -7.94 -0.82 3.80
C PHE A 258 -6.43 -0.61 3.74
N LEU A 259 -5.84 -0.94 2.59
CA LEU A 259 -4.40 -0.86 2.34
C LEU A 259 -4.10 0.30 1.41
N GLY A 260 -3.64 1.43 1.96
CA GLY A 260 -3.12 2.56 1.22
C GLY A 260 -1.63 2.40 0.93
N LEU A 261 -1.24 2.52 -0.34
CA LEU A 261 0.15 2.48 -0.80
C LEU A 261 0.48 3.83 -1.46
N GLY A 262 1.50 4.50 -0.94
CA GLY A 262 2.08 5.69 -1.56
C GLY A 262 3.53 5.44 -1.93
N LEU A 263 3.89 5.61 -3.20
CA LEU A 263 5.24 5.41 -3.72
C LEU A 263 5.69 6.57 -4.60
N ASN A 264 6.93 7.00 -4.40
CA ASN A 264 7.59 8.00 -5.22
C ASN A 264 8.28 7.32 -6.40
N LEU A 265 7.75 7.47 -7.62
CA LEU A 265 8.32 6.82 -8.80
C LEU A 265 9.20 7.78 -9.61
N SER A 266 8.67 8.96 -9.94
CA SER A 266 9.38 10.00 -10.71
C SER A 266 9.33 11.41 -10.09
N ASN A 267 8.83 11.54 -8.87
CA ASN A 267 8.82 12.80 -8.14
C ASN A 267 10.09 12.95 -7.27
N HIS A 268 10.91 13.94 -7.61
CA HIS A 268 12.18 14.21 -6.93
C HIS A 268 12.01 14.62 -5.45
N GLU A 269 10.89 15.25 -5.13
CA GLU A 269 10.56 15.77 -3.79
C GLU A 269 9.34 15.03 -3.21
N PRO A 270 9.15 14.98 -1.88
CA PRO A 270 9.92 15.67 -0.83
C PRO A 270 11.16 14.90 -0.31
N THR A 271 11.46 13.72 -0.85
CA THR A 271 12.57 12.88 -0.38
C THR A 271 13.48 12.44 -1.53
N THR A 272 13.03 11.44 -2.28
CA THR A 272 13.63 10.92 -3.51
C THR A 272 12.63 9.97 -4.18
N CYS A 273 12.97 9.43 -5.34
CA CYS A 273 12.14 8.49 -6.08
C CYS A 273 12.95 7.36 -6.73
N VAL A 274 12.24 6.35 -7.25
CA VAL A 274 12.84 5.24 -8.00
C VAL A 274 13.66 5.75 -9.20
N TYR A 275 13.15 6.76 -9.91
CA TYR A 275 13.81 7.33 -11.08
C TYR A 275 15.20 7.88 -10.74
N ASP A 276 15.31 8.68 -9.68
CA ASP A 276 16.58 9.29 -9.28
C ASP A 276 17.66 8.26 -8.95
N GLU A 277 17.28 7.16 -8.29
CA GLU A 277 18.22 6.08 -8.00
C GLU A 277 18.64 5.36 -9.28
N LEU A 278 17.71 5.10 -10.20
CA LEU A 278 18.04 4.51 -11.51
C LEU A 278 19.00 5.42 -12.30
N ARG A 279 18.83 6.75 -12.22
CA ARG A 279 19.76 7.71 -12.82
C ARG A 279 21.14 7.60 -12.20
N ARG A 280 21.22 7.59 -10.87
CA ARG A 280 22.48 7.50 -10.13
C ARG A 280 23.26 6.24 -10.51
N ILE A 281 22.60 5.09 -10.50
CA ILE A 281 23.21 3.80 -10.86
C ILE A 281 23.68 3.79 -12.32
N THR A 282 22.85 4.28 -13.24
CA THR A 282 23.22 4.32 -14.67
C THR A 282 24.46 5.18 -14.91
N GLN A 283 24.57 6.31 -14.22
CA GLN A 283 25.75 7.18 -14.29
C GLN A 283 27.00 6.52 -13.70
N GLU A 284 26.88 5.84 -12.54
CA GLU A 284 27.98 5.14 -11.89
C GLU A 284 28.52 3.98 -12.72
N GLU A 285 27.62 3.19 -13.32
CA GLU A 285 27.94 2.01 -14.14
C GLU A 285 28.23 2.36 -15.62
N LYS A 286 28.13 3.64 -16.00
CA LYS A 286 28.27 4.12 -17.39
C LYS A 286 27.37 3.36 -18.38
N LEU A 287 26.18 2.97 -17.95
CA LEU A 287 25.21 2.31 -18.82
C LEU A 287 24.65 3.34 -19.82
N ALA A 288 24.27 2.89 -21.01
CA ALA A 288 23.70 3.78 -22.02
C ALA A 288 22.40 4.42 -21.49
N GLU A 289 22.20 5.72 -21.72
CA GLU A 289 20.99 6.44 -21.31
C GLU A 289 19.69 5.85 -21.86
N ALA A 290 19.74 5.10 -22.98
CA ALA A 290 18.59 4.35 -23.48
C ALA A 290 18.10 3.26 -22.51
N SER A 291 18.92 2.87 -21.53
CA SER A 291 18.54 1.92 -20.48
C SER A 291 17.66 2.59 -19.42
N LEU A 292 17.74 3.91 -19.24
CA LEU A 292 17.26 4.69 -18.08
C LEU A 292 15.74 4.91 -18.00
N ALA A 293 14.95 4.20 -18.81
CA ALA A 293 13.52 4.40 -18.86
C ALA A 293 12.86 3.82 -17.60
N LEU A 294 12.39 4.71 -16.71
CA LEU A 294 11.54 4.33 -15.59
C LEU A 294 10.35 3.52 -16.13
N PRO A 295 9.98 2.40 -15.49
CA PRO A 295 8.75 1.70 -15.82
C PRO A 295 7.54 2.65 -15.68
N PRO A 296 6.56 2.58 -16.58
CA PRO A 296 5.27 3.22 -16.38
C PRO A 296 4.69 2.83 -15.02
N ARG A 297 3.99 3.76 -14.36
CA ARG A 297 3.40 3.50 -13.04
C ARG A 297 2.36 2.38 -13.08
N GLU A 298 1.73 2.19 -14.23
CA GLU A 298 0.75 1.15 -14.53
C GLU A 298 1.40 -0.24 -14.48
N GLU A 299 2.59 -0.37 -15.08
CA GLU A 299 3.40 -1.59 -15.01
C GLU A 299 3.78 -1.90 -13.56
N VAL A 300 4.29 -0.90 -12.84
CA VAL A 300 4.65 -1.02 -11.42
C VAL A 300 3.44 -1.45 -10.58
N LEU A 301 2.29 -0.80 -10.78
CA LEU A 301 1.06 -1.11 -10.04
C LEU A 301 0.56 -2.53 -10.34
N GLY A 302 0.57 -2.95 -11.61
CA GLY A 302 0.16 -4.29 -12.03
C GLY A 302 0.97 -5.38 -11.32
N VAL A 303 2.31 -5.24 -11.31
CA VAL A 303 3.21 -6.17 -10.61
C VAL A 303 2.98 -6.14 -9.10
N ILE A 304 2.81 -4.96 -8.49
CA ILE A 304 2.52 -4.83 -7.04
C ILE A 304 1.24 -5.58 -6.67
N LEU A 305 0.14 -5.37 -7.40
CA LEU A 305 -1.14 -5.94 -7.05
C LEU A 305 -1.19 -7.46 -7.29
N ALA A 306 -0.51 -7.98 -8.32
CA ALA A 306 -0.37 -9.42 -8.54
C ALA A 306 0.43 -10.12 -7.43
N GLN A 307 1.50 -9.47 -6.94
CA GLN A 307 2.26 -10.00 -5.80
C GLN A 307 1.48 -9.87 -4.48
N LEU A 308 0.77 -8.76 -4.28
CA LEU A 308 -0.06 -8.56 -3.09
C LEU A 308 -1.17 -9.62 -3.02
N ASP A 309 -1.85 -9.90 -4.14
CA ASP A 309 -2.85 -10.96 -4.25
C ASP A 309 -2.27 -12.33 -3.81
N THR A 310 -1.11 -12.69 -4.38
CA THR A 310 -0.42 -13.95 -4.08
C THR A 310 -0.03 -14.07 -2.61
N LEU A 311 0.59 -13.01 -2.06
CA LEU A 311 1.07 -13.01 -0.68
C LEU A 311 -0.08 -12.90 0.33
N HIS A 312 -1.14 -12.18 0.00
CA HIS A 312 -2.36 -12.12 0.79
C HIS A 312 -3.02 -13.51 0.88
N ALA A 313 -3.18 -14.20 -0.25
CA ALA A 313 -3.72 -15.56 -0.27
C ALA A 313 -2.87 -16.52 0.57
N ARG A 314 -1.54 -16.43 0.49
CA ARG A 314 -0.61 -17.21 1.32
C ARG A 314 -0.76 -16.89 2.80
N MET A 315 -0.86 -15.61 3.19
CA MET A 315 -1.09 -15.19 4.57
C MET A 315 -2.43 -15.72 5.11
N VAL A 316 -3.50 -15.65 4.33
CA VAL A 316 -4.82 -16.16 4.73
C VAL A 316 -4.82 -17.67 4.92
N ARG A 317 -4.13 -18.41 4.05
CA ARG A 317 -4.05 -19.88 4.08
C ARG A 317 -3.11 -20.41 5.16
N ASP A 318 -1.89 -19.87 5.23
CA ASP A 318 -0.78 -20.45 6.00
C ASP A 318 -0.41 -19.60 7.24
N GLY A 319 -1.02 -18.42 7.41
CA GLY A 319 -0.63 -17.45 8.42
C GLY A 319 0.64 -16.67 8.07
N PHE A 320 0.93 -15.63 8.85
CA PHE A 320 2.10 -14.77 8.64
C PHE A 320 3.44 -15.46 8.94
N GLY A 321 3.44 -16.56 9.70
CA GLY A 321 4.66 -17.34 9.97
C GLY A 321 5.37 -17.80 8.71
N SER A 322 4.65 -18.00 7.60
CA SER A 322 5.24 -18.34 6.31
C SER A 322 5.98 -17.17 5.63
N LEU A 323 5.72 -15.93 6.04
CA LEU A 323 6.22 -14.68 5.44
C LEU A 323 7.14 -13.87 6.36
N VAL A 324 7.27 -14.27 7.63
CA VAL A 324 8.06 -13.52 8.63
C VAL A 324 9.52 -13.38 8.21
N ASP A 325 10.09 -14.43 7.62
CA ASP A 325 11.48 -14.42 7.15
C ASP A 325 11.70 -13.48 5.97
N ASP A 326 10.75 -13.47 5.03
CA ASP A 326 10.74 -12.55 3.90
C ASP A 326 10.72 -11.10 4.42
N TYR A 327 9.83 -10.79 5.36
CA TYR A 327 9.74 -9.47 5.97
C TYR A 327 11.03 -9.09 6.73
N MET A 328 11.51 -9.95 7.62
CA MET A 328 12.69 -9.70 8.45
C MET A 328 13.95 -9.46 7.61
N SER A 329 14.08 -10.19 6.50
CA SER A 329 15.15 -10.00 5.52
C SER A 329 15.03 -8.65 4.80
N LEU A 330 13.85 -8.31 4.29
CA LEU A 330 13.63 -7.04 3.59
C LEU A 330 13.74 -5.82 4.51
N ALA A 331 13.34 -5.95 5.78
CA ALA A 331 13.41 -4.90 6.78
C ALA A 331 14.79 -4.77 7.44
N ARG A 332 15.74 -5.68 7.13
CA ARG A 332 17.11 -5.70 7.68
C ARG A 332 17.12 -5.73 9.22
N LEU A 333 16.23 -6.51 9.82
CA LEU A 333 15.99 -6.52 11.26
C LEU A 333 16.71 -7.65 12.01
N ARG A 334 17.10 -8.74 11.33
CA ARG A 334 17.70 -9.90 12.00
C ARG A 334 18.99 -9.52 12.72
N ASP A 335 19.06 -9.89 13.99
CA ASP A 335 20.22 -9.68 14.88
C ASP A 335 20.65 -8.21 14.99
N LEU A 336 19.75 -7.27 14.63
CA LEU A 336 20.05 -5.87 14.69
C LEU A 336 20.03 -5.41 16.15
N ARG A 337 21.18 -4.94 16.63
CA ARG A 337 21.29 -4.29 17.93
C ARG A 337 20.58 -2.95 17.88
N VAL A 338 19.73 -2.69 18.86
CA VAL A 338 18.92 -1.49 18.95
C VAL A 338 18.98 -0.85 20.32
N THR A 339 18.84 0.47 20.32
CA THR A 339 18.58 1.26 21.51
C THR A 339 17.08 1.54 21.59
N VAL A 340 16.44 1.16 22.69
CA VAL A 340 15.02 1.40 22.94
C VAL A 340 14.88 2.52 23.96
N MET A 341 14.11 3.55 23.61
CA MET A 341 13.97 4.78 24.41
C MET A 341 12.50 5.09 24.69
N GLY A 342 12.16 5.48 25.93
CA GLY A 342 10.81 5.93 26.31
C GLY A 342 10.52 5.85 27.82
N GLU A 343 9.67 6.74 28.34
CA GLU A 343 9.54 6.95 29.79
C GLU A 343 8.78 5.84 30.55
N ALA A 344 7.67 5.32 30.01
CA ALA A 344 6.75 4.48 30.80
C ALA A 344 7.10 2.97 30.82
N ASN A 345 7.57 2.42 29.69
CA ASN A 345 7.87 0.99 29.58
C ASN A 345 9.34 0.66 29.82
N VAL A 346 10.26 1.59 29.56
CA VAL A 346 11.70 1.35 29.73
C VAL A 346 12.12 1.50 31.20
N SER A 347 11.50 2.42 31.95
CA SER A 347 11.76 2.62 33.38
C SER A 347 11.37 1.41 34.24
N ALA A 348 10.41 0.59 33.80
CA ALA A 348 10.09 -0.69 34.45
C ALA A 348 11.16 -1.78 34.20
N LEU A 349 12.07 -1.56 33.25
CA LEU A 349 13.09 -2.51 32.82
C LEU A 349 14.50 -2.12 33.26
N THR A 350 14.70 -0.86 33.67
CA THR A 350 15.97 -0.35 34.19
C THR A 350 15.90 -0.16 35.70
N THR A 351 17.01 -0.40 36.39
CA THR A 351 17.17 -0.04 37.81
C THR A 351 17.67 1.40 38.00
N SER A 352 18.06 2.08 36.91
CA SER A 352 18.42 3.49 36.88
C SER A 352 17.23 4.33 36.41
N SER A 353 17.26 5.63 36.70
CA SER A 353 16.30 6.62 36.16
C SER A 353 16.38 6.79 34.63
N ASP A 354 17.22 6.00 33.95
CA ASP A 354 17.43 6.12 32.52
C ASP A 354 16.30 5.43 31.75
N SER A 355 15.66 6.19 30.88
CA SER A 355 14.60 5.77 29.98
C SER A 355 15.12 5.08 28.71
N VAL A 356 16.29 4.41 28.81
CA VAL A 356 17.03 3.83 27.68
C VAL A 356 17.53 2.43 28.01
N VAL A 357 17.27 1.46 27.12
CA VAL A 357 17.82 0.10 27.18
C VAL A 357 18.38 -0.35 25.84
N CYS A 358 19.41 -1.19 25.87
CA CYS A 358 19.93 -1.84 24.68
C CYS A 358 19.36 -3.25 24.54
N GLY A 359 19.16 -3.69 23.31
CA GLY A 359 18.73 -5.05 23.03
C GLY A 359 19.01 -5.47 21.61
N THR A 360 18.64 -6.69 21.27
CA THR A 360 18.76 -7.25 19.93
C THR A 360 17.38 -7.61 19.41
N ILE A 361 17.06 -7.19 18.19
CA ILE A 361 15.81 -7.61 17.54
C ILE A 361 15.91 -9.12 17.24
N THR A 362 14.97 -9.89 17.78
CA THR A 362 14.91 -11.34 17.62
C THR A 362 13.84 -11.80 16.64
N GLY A 363 12.90 -10.93 16.28
CA GLY A 363 11.84 -11.29 15.35
C GLY A 363 10.64 -10.38 15.40
N VAL A 364 9.55 -10.90 14.84
CA VAL A 364 8.20 -10.34 14.92
C VAL A 364 7.30 -11.39 15.55
N ASP A 365 6.48 -10.98 16.50
CA ASP A 365 5.49 -11.83 17.14
C ASP A 365 4.42 -12.26 16.12
N LEU A 366 4.26 -13.57 15.92
CA LEU A 366 3.39 -14.12 14.87
C LEU A 366 1.90 -13.97 15.18
N ASP A 367 1.54 -13.60 16.41
CA ASP A 367 0.15 -13.36 16.80
C ASP A 367 -0.22 -11.88 16.71
N SER A 368 0.68 -10.99 17.10
CA SER A 368 0.41 -9.55 17.24
C SER A 368 1.11 -8.64 16.24
N GLY A 369 2.07 -9.15 15.48
CA GLY A 369 2.94 -8.33 14.63
C GLY A 369 3.88 -7.41 15.40
N CYS A 370 3.99 -7.54 16.74
CA CYS A 370 4.91 -6.73 17.52
C CYS A 370 6.37 -7.07 17.19
N LEU A 371 7.24 -6.06 17.13
CA LEU A 371 8.68 -6.27 17.06
C LEU A 371 9.17 -6.84 18.39
N LEU A 372 9.91 -7.95 18.34
CA LEU A 372 10.49 -8.62 19.49
C LEU A 372 11.92 -8.13 19.70
N VAL A 373 12.22 -7.61 20.88
CA VAL A 373 13.57 -7.18 21.25
C VAL A 373 13.99 -7.88 22.54
N SER A 374 15.05 -8.68 22.47
CA SER A 374 15.70 -9.26 23.65
C SER A 374 16.58 -8.20 24.31
N ILE A 375 16.29 -7.87 25.58
CA ILE A 375 16.96 -6.80 26.32
C ILE A 375 18.14 -7.35 27.10
N GLU A 376 19.27 -6.64 26.99
CA GLU A 376 20.48 -6.96 27.74
C GLU A 376 20.40 -6.35 29.15
N ARG A 377 20.27 -7.19 30.18
CA ARG A 377 20.39 -6.73 31.57
C ARG A 377 21.86 -6.74 32.02
N GLN A 378 22.35 -5.62 32.53
CA GLN A 378 23.59 -5.62 33.29
C GLN A 378 23.33 -6.14 34.71
N ASN A 379 23.68 -7.39 34.99
CA ASN A 379 23.78 -7.90 36.36
C ASN A 379 25.26 -8.09 36.73
N GLY A 380 25.62 -7.72 37.96
CA GLY A 380 27.01 -7.74 38.45
C GLY A 380 27.70 -9.10 38.51
N ASP A 381 26.98 -10.22 38.39
CA ASP A 381 27.51 -11.59 38.53
C ASP A 381 27.22 -12.52 37.33
N GLY A 382 26.88 -11.96 36.17
CA GLY A 382 26.67 -12.73 34.92
C GLY A 382 25.31 -12.47 34.27
N CYS A 383 25.29 -12.49 32.94
CA CYS A 383 24.09 -12.34 32.13
C CYS A 383 23.29 -13.65 32.14
N GLU A 384 22.21 -13.73 32.90
CA GLU A 384 21.18 -14.74 32.67
C GLU A 384 19.76 -14.18 32.80
N SER A 385 18.91 -14.61 31.85
CA SER A 385 17.54 -14.21 31.49
C SER A 385 17.40 -13.01 30.52
N ASP A 386 17.34 -13.36 29.24
CA ASP A 386 16.96 -12.52 28.10
C ASP A 386 15.47 -12.12 28.19
N TYR A 387 15.18 -10.95 28.76
CA TYR A 387 13.82 -10.42 28.81
C TYR A 387 13.42 -9.89 27.43
N VAL A 388 12.34 -10.41 26.84
CA VAL A 388 11.86 -9.97 25.52
C VAL A 388 10.73 -8.95 25.69
N ILE A 389 10.91 -7.75 25.14
CA ILE A 389 9.82 -6.78 24.97
C ILE A 389 9.10 -6.97 23.64
N LYS A 390 7.79 -6.76 23.66
CA LYS A 390 6.94 -6.66 22.47
C LYS A 390 6.65 -5.19 22.18
N LEU A 391 7.05 -4.72 21.01
CA LEU A 391 6.86 -3.32 20.59
C LEU A 391 5.78 -3.26 19.49
N PRO A 392 4.57 -2.74 19.79
CA PRO A 392 3.51 -2.65 18.79
C PRO A 392 3.90 -1.72 17.64
N PRO A 393 3.60 -2.05 16.38
CA PRO A 393 4.01 -1.25 15.23
C PRO A 393 3.38 0.14 15.20
N ASP A 394 2.12 0.28 15.62
CA ASP A 394 1.35 1.49 15.33
C ASP A 394 1.70 2.69 16.22
N ILE A 395 2.24 2.45 17.41
CA ILE A 395 2.51 3.48 18.43
C ILE A 395 4.01 3.79 18.61
N ASN A 396 4.88 3.07 17.91
CA ASN A 396 6.32 3.21 18.02
C ASN A 396 6.91 3.75 16.72
N SER A 397 8.08 4.38 16.81
CA SER A 397 8.86 4.80 15.64
C SER A 397 10.26 4.23 15.67
N PHE A 398 10.77 3.86 14.50
CA PHE A 398 12.10 3.30 14.34
C PHE A 398 12.98 4.18 13.45
N ASN A 399 14.16 4.52 13.96
CA ASN A 399 15.23 5.14 13.21
C ASN A 399 16.22 4.04 12.78
N GLN A 400 16.24 3.73 11.48
CA GLN A 400 17.10 2.71 10.91
C GLN A 400 18.59 3.09 10.98
N GLU A 401 18.92 4.37 10.83
CA GLU A 401 20.31 4.83 10.77
C GLU A 401 21.01 4.75 12.13
N THR A 402 20.29 5.11 13.19
CA THR A 402 20.79 5.06 14.56
C THR A 402 20.40 3.76 15.27
N ALA A 403 19.71 2.84 14.59
CA ALA A 403 19.14 1.62 15.14
C ALA A 403 18.38 1.89 16.46
N THR A 404 17.48 2.87 16.44
CA THR A 404 16.80 3.35 17.66
C THR A 404 15.29 3.20 17.57
N VAL A 405 14.66 2.60 18.57
CA VAL A 405 13.21 2.52 18.71
C VAL A 405 12.75 3.53 19.77
N HIS A 406 11.85 4.43 19.40
CA HIS A 406 11.20 5.36 20.33
C HIS A 406 9.80 4.88 20.65
N ILE A 407 9.53 4.69 21.95
CA ILE A 407 8.22 4.35 22.49
C ILE A 407 7.45 5.63 22.76
N LYS A 408 6.40 5.89 21.96
CA LYS A 408 5.61 7.13 22.06
C LYS A 408 4.38 7.01 22.97
N GLY A 409 4.13 5.85 23.58
CA GLY A 409 3.07 5.64 24.58
C GLY A 409 2.74 4.16 24.82
N THR A 410 2.04 3.87 25.91
CA THR A 410 1.48 2.54 26.22
C THR A 410 0.16 2.37 25.47
N GLY A 411 0.15 1.55 24.42
CA GLY A 411 -1.09 1.01 23.89
C GLY A 411 -1.58 -0.07 24.83
N CYS A 412 -2.55 0.26 25.68
CA CYS A 412 -3.41 -0.72 26.35
C CYS A 412 -4.62 -1.00 25.47
#